data_AF-F6PHQ6-F1
#
_entry.id   AF-F6PHQ6-F1
#
_cell.length_a   1.000
_cell.length_b   1.000
_cell.length_c   1.000
_cell.angle_alpha   90.00
_cell.angle_beta   90.00
_cell.angle_gamma   90.00
#
_symmetry.space_group_name_H-M   'P 1'
#
loop_
_entity.id
_entity.type
_entity.pdbx_description
1 polymer ?
#
loop_
_entity_poly.entity_id
_entity_poly.type
_entity_poly.pdbx_seq_one_letter_code
_entity_poly.pdbx_strand_id
1 'polypeptide(L)'
;MLTWIERKLAATLFATPPTATVDDALKSFLKAEEIDPGFYKSNQYYVAKCYYEKSDYSNAKKWLQCAAQLPCKNKDDRDTHRDLQQLLAKL
;
A
#
# COMPACT_ATOMS: atom_id res chain seq x y z
N MET A 1 29.08 -19.11 12.61
CA MET A 1 27.69 -19.45 12.99
C MET A 1 27.33 -18.65 14.22
N LEU A 2 26.18 -17.98 14.23
CA LEU A 2 25.70 -17.25 15.42
C LEU A 2 25.42 -18.22 16.56
N THR A 3 25.86 -17.85 17.74
CA THR A 3 25.62 -18.60 18.98
C THR A 3 24.12 -18.66 19.29
N TRP A 4 23.69 -19.62 20.11
CA TRP A 4 22.30 -19.73 20.54
C TRP A 4 21.81 -18.47 21.29
N ILE A 5 22.72 -17.79 22.00
CA ILE A 5 22.44 -16.56 22.74
C ILE A 5 22.23 -15.38 21.79
N GLU A 6 23.07 -15.22 20.77
CA GLU A 6 22.87 -14.19 19.74
C GLU A 6 21.56 -14.40 18.97
N ARG A 7 21.17 -15.65 18.71
CA ARG A 7 19.87 -15.98 18.13
C ARG A 7 18.70 -15.57 19.03
N LYS A 8 18.80 -15.79 20.34
CA LYS A 8 17.77 -15.37 21.30
C LYS A 8 17.69 -13.85 21.44
N LEU A 9 18.83 -13.16 21.48
CA LEU A 9 18.87 -11.71 21.59
C LEU A 9 18.35 -11.01 20.33
N ALA A 10 18.72 -11.50 19.14
CA ALA A 10 18.13 -11.03 17.88
C ALA A 10 16.62 -11.28 17.87
N ALA A 11 16.16 -12.48 18.25
CA ALA A 11 14.74 -12.77 18.34
C ALA A 11 14.01 -11.79 19.26
N THR A 12 14.56 -11.40 20.42
CA THR A 12 13.95 -10.43 21.36
C THR A 12 14.06 -8.97 20.94
N LEU A 13 15.12 -8.55 20.26
CA LEU A 13 15.25 -7.16 19.76
C LEU A 13 14.33 -6.90 18.55
N PHE A 14 14.01 -7.96 17.81
CA PHE A 14 13.10 -7.96 16.65
C PHE A 14 11.73 -8.64 16.96
N ALA A 15 11.41 -8.93 18.23
CA ALA A 15 10.39 -9.90 18.66
C ALA A 15 8.93 -9.49 18.52
N THR A 16 8.63 -8.20 18.38
CA THR A 16 7.25 -7.82 18.05
C THR A 16 7.20 -7.60 16.55
N PRO A 17 6.70 -8.59 15.77
CA PRO A 17 6.37 -8.31 14.38
C PRO A 17 5.46 -7.07 14.37
N PRO A 18 5.69 -6.12 13.45
CA PRO A 18 4.87 -4.91 13.39
C PRO A 18 3.40 -5.35 13.34
N THR A 19 2.62 -4.92 14.33
CA THR A 19 1.20 -5.27 14.48
C THR A 19 0.31 -4.49 13.52
N ALA A 20 0.91 -3.68 12.63
CA ALA A 20 0.19 -2.85 11.70
C ALA A 20 -0.65 -3.73 10.77
N THR A 21 -1.94 -3.45 10.76
CA THR A 21 -2.92 -4.16 9.93
C THR A 21 -3.12 -3.45 8.59
N VAL A 22 -3.77 -4.13 7.64
CA VAL A 22 -4.20 -3.50 6.38
C VAL A 22 -5.14 -2.32 6.65
N ASP A 23 -5.95 -2.39 7.72
CA ASP A 23 -6.83 -1.31 8.15
C ASP A 23 -6.07 -0.09 8.66
N ASP A 24 -4.97 -0.29 9.40
CA ASP A 24 -4.12 0.83 9.85
C ASP A 24 -3.46 1.54 8.67
N ALA A 25 -3.01 0.77 7.67
CA ALA A 25 -2.47 1.30 6.43
C ALA A 25 -3.54 2.08 5.65
N LEU A 26 -4.72 1.48 5.46
CA LEU A 26 -5.84 2.11 4.76
C LEU A 26 -6.24 3.44 5.41
N LYS A 27 -6.36 3.47 6.75
CA LYS A 27 -6.67 4.68 7.51
C LYS A 27 -5.63 5.77 7.29
N SER A 28 -4.35 5.40 7.27
CA SER A 28 -3.25 6.34 7.06
C SER A 28 -3.26 6.93 5.64
N PHE A 29 -3.47 6.09 4.62
CA PHE A 29 -3.53 6.54 3.23
C PHE A 29 -4.77 7.39 2.93
N LEU A 30 -5.93 7.03 3.49
CA LEU A 30 -7.14 7.85 3.40
C LEU A 30 -6.93 9.21 4.08
N LYS A 31 -6.22 9.23 5.22
CA LYS A 31 -5.91 10.49 5.89
C LYS A 31 -5.00 11.39 5.04
N ALA A 32 -4.08 10.82 4.28
CA ALA A 32 -3.27 11.58 3.34
C ALA A 32 -4.12 12.19 2.21
N GLU A 33 -5.09 11.45 1.65
CA GLU A 33 -6.04 11.99 0.66
C GLU A 33 -6.96 13.07 1.24
N GLU A 34 -7.33 13.00 2.53
CA GLU A 34 -8.08 14.08 3.18
C GLU A 34 -7.28 15.39 3.30
N ILE A 35 -5.96 15.30 3.46
CA ILE A 35 -5.08 16.46 3.65
C ILE A 35 -4.77 17.11 2.30
N ASP A 36 -4.41 16.31 1.29
CA ASP A 36 -4.11 16.79 -0.06
C ASP A 36 -4.56 15.77 -1.12
N PRO A 37 -5.79 15.88 -1.63
CA PRO A 37 -6.38 14.90 -2.54
C PRO A 37 -5.59 14.74 -3.85
N GLY A 38 -5.27 13.49 -4.20
CA GLY A 38 -4.60 13.19 -5.47
C GLY A 38 -3.16 13.67 -5.59
N PHE A 39 -2.53 14.04 -4.46
CA PHE A 39 -1.13 14.49 -4.45
C PHE A 39 -0.17 13.40 -4.94
N TYR A 40 -0.35 12.17 -4.42
CA TYR A 40 0.47 11.01 -4.79
C TYR A 40 -0.37 9.95 -5.51
N LYS A 41 0.04 9.62 -6.75
CA LYS A 41 -0.57 8.53 -7.51
C LYS A 41 -0.42 7.19 -6.80
N SER A 42 0.75 6.96 -6.19
CA SER A 42 1.06 5.76 -5.41
C SER A 42 0.16 5.63 -4.18
N ASN A 43 -0.21 6.73 -3.54
CA ASN A 43 -1.11 6.70 -2.39
C ASN A 43 -2.48 6.13 -2.78
N GLN A 44 -3.11 6.63 -3.84
CA GLN A 44 -4.40 6.11 -4.33
C GLN A 44 -4.31 4.64 -4.79
N TYR A 45 -3.18 4.24 -5.39
CA TYR A 45 -2.92 2.84 -5.71
C TYR A 45 -2.85 1.96 -4.45
N TYR A 46 -2.18 2.41 -3.39
CA TYR A 46 -2.11 1.65 -2.14
C TYR A 46 -3.44 1.61 -1.40
N VAL A 47 -4.27 2.66 -1.46
CA VAL A 47 -5.65 2.61 -0.98
C VAL A 47 -6.43 1.50 -1.69
N ALA A 48 -6.33 1.44 -3.02
CA ALA A 48 -6.97 0.37 -3.79
C ALA A 48 -6.45 -1.03 -3.41
N LYS A 49 -5.13 -1.16 -3.23
CA LYS A 49 -4.51 -2.43 -2.80
C LYS A 49 -5.03 -2.86 -1.42
N CYS A 50 -5.17 -1.95 -0.47
CA CYS A 50 -5.77 -2.25 0.83
C CYS A 50 -7.20 -2.77 0.70
N TYR A 51 -8.04 -2.14 -0.13
CA TYR A 51 -9.40 -2.65 -0.38
C TYR A 51 -9.40 -4.02 -1.08
N TYR A 52 -8.47 -4.24 -2.02
CA TYR A 52 -8.30 -5.53 -2.69
C TYR A 52 -7.98 -6.65 -1.69
N GLU A 53 -7.01 -6.43 -0.78
CA GLU A 53 -6.66 -7.39 0.27
C GLU A 53 -7.82 -7.66 1.24
N LYS A 54 -8.68 -6.67 1.45
CA LYS A 54 -9.93 -6.80 2.24
C LYS A 54 -11.08 -7.45 1.45
N SER A 55 -10.84 -7.91 0.22
CA SER A 55 -11.84 -8.46 -0.70
C SER A 55 -12.97 -7.49 -1.08
N ASP A 56 -12.77 -6.18 -0.86
CA ASP A 56 -13.68 -5.13 -1.29
C ASP A 56 -13.29 -4.65 -2.69
N TYR A 57 -13.59 -5.50 -3.67
CA TYR A 57 -13.21 -5.29 -5.06
C TYR A 57 -13.92 -4.08 -5.69
N SER A 58 -15.09 -3.70 -5.19
CA SER A 58 -15.82 -2.52 -5.66
C SER A 58 -15.05 -1.25 -5.35
N ASN A 59 -14.63 -1.08 -4.09
CA ASN A 59 -13.85 0.09 -3.70
C ASN A 59 -12.43 0.04 -4.27
N ALA A 60 -11.81 -1.13 -4.35
CA ALA A 60 -10.51 -1.28 -5.02
C ALA A 60 -10.56 -0.74 -6.46
N LYS A 61 -11.57 -1.13 -7.24
CA LYS A 61 -11.73 -0.68 -8.64
C LYS A 61 -11.96 0.83 -8.74
N LYS A 62 -12.77 1.42 -7.86
CA LYS A 62 -12.99 2.88 -7.82
C LYS A 62 -11.69 3.64 -7.58
N TRP A 63 -10.91 3.22 -6.58
CA TRP A 63 -9.63 3.86 -6.26
C TRP A 63 -8.60 3.68 -7.36
N LEU A 64 -8.56 2.53 -8.05
CA LEU A 64 -7.71 2.36 -9.23
C LEU A 64 -8.13 3.27 -10.37
N GLN A 65 -9.43 3.48 -10.59
CA GLN A 65 -9.88 4.43 -11.61
C GLN A 65 -9.50 5.87 -11.29
N CYS A 66 -9.61 6.30 -10.02
CA CYS A 66 -9.12 7.61 -9.58
C CYS A 66 -7.61 7.73 -9.80
N ALA A 67 -6.85 6.73 -9.34
CA ALA A 67 -5.40 6.69 -9.50
C ALA A 67 -5.01 6.74 -10.98
N ALA A 68 -5.74 6.09 -11.88
CA ALA A 68 -5.46 6.07 -13.32
C ALA A 68 -5.57 7.47 -13.95
N GLN A 69 -6.48 8.31 -13.46
CA GLN A 69 -6.73 9.66 -13.96
C GLN A 69 -5.64 10.67 -13.57
N LEU A 70 -4.85 10.37 -12.53
CA LEU A 70 -3.75 11.25 -12.12
C LEU A 70 -2.61 11.29 -13.17
N PRO A 71 -1.96 12.44 -13.40
CA PRO A 71 -0.83 12.52 -14.33
C PRO A 71 0.39 11.75 -13.80
N CYS A 72 1.22 11.21 -14.71
CA CYS A 72 2.51 10.61 -14.36
C CYS A 72 3.61 11.66 -14.48
N LYS A 73 4.09 12.21 -13.35
CA LYS A 73 5.08 13.29 -13.32
C LYS A 73 6.50 12.77 -13.22
N ASN A 74 6.71 11.67 -12.52
CA ASN A 74 8.03 11.11 -12.26
C ASN A 74 8.10 9.61 -12.62
N LYS A 75 9.24 8.97 -12.33
CA LYS A 75 9.44 7.54 -12.57
C LYS A 75 8.53 6.68 -11.69
N ASP A 76 8.38 7.05 -10.42
CA ASP A 76 7.53 6.33 -9.45
C ASP A 76 6.06 6.31 -9.90
N ASP A 77 5.55 7.42 -10.44
CA ASP A 77 4.19 7.47 -10.98
C ASP A 77 4.00 6.53 -12.17
N ARG A 78 5.03 6.38 -13.03
CA ARG A 78 4.98 5.47 -14.18
C ARG A 78 5.00 4.01 -13.74
N ASP A 79 5.87 3.68 -12.79
CA ASP A 79 5.95 2.33 -12.23
C ASP A 79 4.64 1.99 -11.50
N THR A 80 4.12 2.91 -10.68
CA THR A 80 2.79 2.82 -10.06
C THR A 80 1.69 2.64 -11.09
N HIS A 81 1.70 3.40 -12.19
CA HIS A 81 0.67 3.29 -13.22
C HIS A 81 0.68 1.90 -13.86
N ARG A 82 1.85 1.33 -14.13
CA ARG A 82 1.97 -0.04 -14.64
C ARG A 82 1.38 -1.06 -13.65
N ASP A 83 1.73 -0.94 -12.38
CA ASP A 83 1.28 -1.88 -11.35
C ASP A 83 -0.24 -1.77 -11.13
N LEU A 84 -0.78 -0.55 -11.20
CA LEU A 84 -2.22 -0.28 -11.22
C LEU A 84 -2.93 -0.97 -12.39
N GLN A 85 -2.39 -0.90 -13.61
CA GLN A 85 -2.99 -1.56 -14.78
C GLN A 85 -3.01 -3.08 -14.59
N GLN A 86 -1.94 -3.65 -14.02
CA GLN A 86 -1.89 -5.07 -13.70
C GLN A 86 -2.92 -5.47 -12.65
N LEU A 87 -3.15 -4.65 -11.63
CA LEU A 87 -4.17 -4.93 -10.61
C LEU A 87 -5.59 -4.77 -11.16
N LEU A 88 -5.84 -3.76 -11.99
CA LEU A 88 -7.12 -3.59 -12.70
C LEU A 88 -7.44 -4.80 -13.59
N ALA A 89 -6.45 -5.40 -14.24
CA ALA A 89 -6.66 -6.59 -15.07
C ALA A 89 -7.00 -7.86 -14.27
N LYS A 90 -6.74 -7.87 -12.94
CA LYS A 90 -7.06 -8.99 -12.04
C LYS A 90 -8.43 -8.86 -11.38
N LEU A 91 -9.08 -7.70 -11.52
CA LEU A 91 -10.35 -7.31 -10.89
C LEU A 91 -11.53 -7.37 -11.86
#